data_AF-A0A3G6YKN6-F1
#
_entry.id   AF-A0A3G6YKN6-F1
#
_cell.length_a   1.000
_cell.length_b   1.000
_cell.length_c   1.000
_cell.angle_alpha   90.00
_cell.angle_beta   90.00
_cell.angle_gamma   90.00
#
_symmetry.space_group_name_H-M   'P 1'
#
loop_
_entity.id
_entity.type
_entity.pdbx_description
1 polymer ?
#
loop_
_entity_poly.entity_id
_entity_poly.type
_entity_poly.pdbx_seq_one_letter_code
_entity_poly.pdbx_strand_id
1 'polypeptide(L)'
;MFFPCHVEKENDGENSVYRGSTGGVIIFGKQYITIKLPYGLSANEIWRATIDQNGKQRNSLSVGAKKYKDKVQKQYGPMFRALKLKAIDQLCEIRLIVQPPLKTRSYSAKTYPRFDIDNYPKLLIDSVKGDGLLFKDDNIFISEQIKLAEPCEEGCVWLSCVFTDETDWLSKTVDFDWLAGRSI
;
A
#
# COMPACT_ATOMS: atom_id res chain seq x y z
N MET A 1 10.58 12.24 20.36
CA MET A 1 9.41 12.59 21.18
C MET A 1 8.22 11.83 20.61
N PHE A 2 7.67 10.87 21.37
CA PHE A 2 6.54 10.05 20.94
C PHE A 2 5.26 10.67 21.50
N PHE A 3 4.38 11.15 20.63
CA PHE A 3 3.08 11.65 21.05
C PHE A 3 2.11 10.48 21.21
N PRO A 4 1.33 10.41 22.30
CA PRO A 4 0.26 9.43 22.43
C PRO A 4 -0.74 9.65 21.28
N CYS A 5 -1.10 8.57 20.58
CA CYS A 5 -2.14 8.60 19.56
C CYS A 5 -3.45 8.23 20.21
N HIS A 6 -4.42 9.15 20.21
CA HIS A 6 -5.79 8.80 20.53
C HIS A 6 -6.37 8.03 19.33
N VAL A 7 -7.11 6.96 19.60
CA VAL A 7 -7.74 6.14 18.56
C VAL A 7 -9.21 5.97 18.93
N GLU A 8 -10.08 6.47 18.07
CA GLU A 8 -11.52 6.27 18.17
C GLU A 8 -11.90 5.00 17.40
N LYS A 9 -12.83 4.23 17.95
CA LYS A 9 -13.36 3.02 17.33
C LYS A 9 -14.83 3.22 17.00
N GLU A 10 -15.19 2.91 15.77
CA GLU A 10 -16.56 2.82 15.28
C GLU A 10 -16.78 1.41 14.70
N ASN A 11 -17.98 0.85 14.86
CA ASN A 11 -18.35 -0.41 14.22
C ASN A 11 -19.21 -0.09 12.99
N ASP A 12 -18.82 -0.63 11.83
CA ASP A 12 -19.53 -0.52 10.57
C ASP A 12 -19.89 -1.92 10.07
N GLY A 13 -21.08 -2.39 10.46
CA GLY A 13 -21.48 -3.79 10.26
C GLY A 13 -20.53 -4.75 10.96
N GLU A 14 -19.90 -5.64 10.18
CA GLU A 14 -18.90 -6.60 10.68
C GLU A 14 -17.49 -5.99 10.83
N ASN A 15 -17.30 -4.75 10.42
CA ASN A 15 -16.00 -4.09 10.43
C ASN A 15 -15.80 -3.23 11.67
N SER A 16 -14.55 -3.17 12.15
CA SER A 16 -14.10 -2.19 13.13
C SER A 16 -13.27 -1.12 12.44
N VAL A 17 -13.76 0.11 12.43
CA VAL A 17 -13.08 1.28 11.87
C VAL A 17 -12.40 2.04 12.99
N TYR A 18 -11.09 2.27 12.84
CA TYR A 18 -10.25 2.98 13.78
C TYR A 18 -9.73 4.27 13.16
N ARG A 19 -9.96 5.39 13.84
CA ARG A 19 -9.50 6.72 13.42
C ARG A 19 -8.51 7.25 14.43
N GLY A 20 -7.28 7.49 13.99
CA GLY A 20 -6.22 8.04 14.84
C GLY A 20 -6.23 9.56 14.83
N SER A 21 -5.84 10.19 15.93
CA SER A 21 -5.60 11.64 16.00
C SER A 21 -4.52 12.12 15.03
N THR A 22 -3.72 11.21 14.47
CA THR A 22 -2.76 11.46 13.39
C THR A 22 -3.39 11.57 11.99
N GLY A 23 -4.71 11.36 11.87
CA GLY A 23 -5.44 11.31 10.61
C GLY A 23 -5.36 9.95 9.90
N GLY A 24 -4.75 8.93 10.51
CA GLY A 24 -4.75 7.56 9.99
C GLY A 24 -6.11 6.89 10.14
N VAL A 25 -6.44 6.01 9.19
CA VAL A 25 -7.66 5.19 9.21
C VAL A 25 -7.26 3.74 9.01
N ILE A 26 -7.67 2.88 9.94
CA ILE A 26 -7.44 1.44 9.88
C ILE A 26 -8.81 0.76 9.98
N ILE A 27 -9.08 -0.21 9.12
CA ILE A 27 -10.30 -1.00 9.13
C ILE A 27 -9.91 -2.46 9.36
N PHE A 28 -10.45 -3.08 10.40
CA PHE A 28 -10.34 -4.51 10.62
C PHE A 28 -11.64 -5.17 10.18
N GLY A 29 -11.53 -6.05 9.19
CA GLY A 29 -12.57 -6.99 8.82
C GLY A 29 -12.21 -8.40 9.29
N LYS A 30 -13.12 -9.35 9.06
CA LYS A 30 -12.96 -10.75 9.48
C LYS A 30 -11.69 -11.42 8.91
N GLN A 31 -11.34 -11.09 7.67
CA GLN A 31 -10.21 -11.70 6.93
C GLN A 31 -9.35 -10.64 6.24
N TYR A 32 -9.37 -9.41 6.72
CA TYR A 32 -8.52 -8.37 6.13
C TYR A 32 -8.22 -7.25 7.11
N ILE A 33 -7.11 -6.57 6.84
CA ILE A 33 -6.78 -5.27 7.42
C ILE A 33 -6.62 -4.28 6.28
N THR A 34 -7.30 -3.14 6.36
CA THR A 34 -7.22 -2.06 5.38
C THR A 34 -6.74 -0.78 6.03
N ILE A 35 -5.88 -0.03 5.35
CA ILE A 35 -5.44 1.30 5.76
C ILE A 35 -5.61 2.34 4.64
N LYS A 36 -5.82 3.61 5.01
CA LYS A 36 -5.95 4.73 4.07
C LYS A 36 -4.64 5.52 3.93
N LEU A 37 -3.86 5.24 2.91
CA LEU A 37 -2.61 5.94 2.64
C LEU A 37 -2.84 7.28 1.91
N PRO A 38 -1.97 8.28 2.12
CA PRO A 38 -1.92 9.47 1.27
C PRO A 38 -1.68 9.09 -0.19
N TYR A 39 -2.13 9.92 -1.13
CA TYR A 39 -1.88 9.68 -2.56
C TYR A 39 -0.38 9.51 -2.85
N GLY A 40 -0.05 8.46 -3.61
CA GLY A 40 1.34 8.10 -3.92
C GLY A 40 2.04 9.05 -4.89
N LEU A 41 3.36 8.87 -5.02
CA LEU A 41 4.22 9.61 -5.95
C LEU A 41 4.30 8.87 -7.30
N SER A 42 4.53 9.59 -8.40
CA SER A 42 4.78 8.94 -9.69
C SER A 42 6.14 8.23 -9.71
N ALA A 43 6.32 7.23 -10.59
CA ALA A 43 7.57 6.47 -10.72
C ALA A 43 8.81 7.37 -10.86
N ASN A 44 8.70 8.42 -11.69
CA ASN A 44 9.74 9.41 -11.92
C ASN A 44 10.06 10.27 -10.69
N GLU A 45 9.16 10.35 -9.72
CA GLU A 45 9.37 11.07 -8.47
C GLU A 45 9.95 10.16 -7.39
N ILE A 46 9.81 8.84 -7.52
CA ILE A 46 10.27 7.88 -6.50
C ILE A 46 11.78 7.68 -6.57
N TRP A 47 12.31 7.40 -7.77
CA TRP A 47 13.69 6.95 -7.93
C TRP A 47 14.63 8.04 -8.43
N ARG A 48 15.87 8.02 -7.92
CA ARG A 48 16.98 8.87 -8.39
C ARG A 48 18.23 8.01 -8.56
N ALA A 49 18.87 8.15 -9.70
CA ALA A 49 20.22 7.64 -9.91
C ALA A 49 21.19 8.44 -9.02
N THR A 50 21.95 7.74 -8.18
CA THR A 50 23.01 8.29 -7.36
C THR A 50 24.30 7.51 -7.61
N ILE A 51 25.43 8.15 -7.36
CA ILE A 51 26.74 7.52 -7.47
C ILE A 51 27.20 7.19 -6.05
N ASP A 52 27.56 5.94 -5.79
CA ASP A 52 28.10 5.54 -4.50
C ASP A 52 29.55 5.99 -4.32
N GLN A 53 30.11 5.76 -3.13
CA GLN A 53 31.49 6.13 -2.80
C GLN A 53 32.55 5.46 -3.69
N ASN A 54 32.17 4.39 -4.41
CA ASN A 54 33.03 3.64 -5.32
C ASN A 54 32.81 4.04 -6.80
N GLY A 55 32.08 5.13 -7.07
CA GLY A 55 31.80 5.58 -8.43
C GLY A 55 30.73 4.76 -9.15
N LYS A 56 30.05 3.81 -8.48
CA LYS A 56 29.03 2.95 -9.10
C LYS A 56 27.65 3.59 -9.00
N GLN A 57 26.93 3.61 -10.12
CA GLN A 57 25.54 4.08 -10.13
C GLN A 57 24.64 3.11 -9.33
N ARG A 58 23.82 3.68 -8.46
CA ARG A 58 22.76 3.00 -7.70
C ARG A 58 21.45 3.75 -7.83
N ASN A 59 20.34 3.03 -7.73
CA ASN A 59 19.04 3.66 -7.58
C ASN A 59 18.75 3.87 -6.10
N SER A 60 18.37 5.09 -5.75
CA SER A 60 18.04 5.48 -4.39
C SER A 60 16.70 6.21 -4.36
N LEU A 61 16.02 6.17 -3.22
CA LEU A 61 14.79 6.94 -3.03
C LEU A 61 15.09 8.44 -3.10
N SER A 62 14.26 9.16 -3.84
CA SER A 62 14.26 10.61 -3.85
C SER A 62 13.95 11.18 -2.46
N VAL A 63 14.24 12.46 -2.25
CA VAL A 63 13.84 13.18 -1.03
C VAL A 63 12.31 13.17 -0.86
N GLY A 64 11.56 13.24 -1.97
CA GLY A 64 10.09 13.15 -1.95
C GLY A 64 9.60 11.80 -1.44
N ALA A 65 10.18 10.70 -1.95
CA ALA A 65 9.83 9.35 -1.51
C ALA A 65 10.19 9.11 -0.04
N LYS A 66 11.34 9.60 0.43
CA LYS A 66 11.70 9.54 1.85
C LYS A 66 10.71 10.32 2.73
N LYS A 67 10.34 11.54 2.34
CA LYS A 67 9.32 12.34 3.03
C LYS A 67 7.95 11.64 3.03
N TYR A 68 7.60 10.94 1.95
CA TYR A 68 6.38 10.14 1.88
C TYR A 68 6.40 9.01 2.92
N LYS A 69 7.48 8.20 2.96
CA LYS A 69 7.66 7.14 3.96
C LYS A 69 7.56 7.70 5.38
N ASP A 70 8.27 8.80 5.66
CA ASP A 70 8.23 9.45 6.98
C ASP A 70 6.83 9.92 7.36
N LYS A 71 6.05 10.46 6.40
CA LYS A 71 4.67 10.88 6.62
C LYS A 71 3.79 9.69 7.00
N VAL A 72 3.87 8.60 6.24
CA VAL A 72 3.11 7.36 6.53
C VAL A 72 3.50 6.78 7.89
N GLN A 73 4.80 6.71 8.22
CA GLN A 73 5.26 6.21 9.51
C GLN A 73 4.80 7.08 10.68
N LYS A 74 4.83 8.41 10.54
CA LYS A 74 4.30 9.33 11.57
C LYS A 74 2.79 9.20 11.73
N GLN A 75 2.08 8.89 10.66
CA GLN A 75 0.63 8.70 10.67
C GLN A 75 0.24 7.38 11.35
N TYR A 76 0.88 6.27 10.95
CA TYR A 76 0.44 4.93 11.33
C TYR A 76 1.21 4.28 12.47
N GLY A 77 2.51 4.56 12.62
CA GLY A 77 3.34 3.97 13.67
C GLY A 77 2.78 4.18 15.09
N PRO A 78 2.31 5.39 15.46
CA PRO A 78 1.64 5.62 16.74
C PRO A 78 0.31 4.87 16.89
N MET A 79 -0.46 4.74 15.81
CA MET A 79 -1.73 4.00 15.82
C MET A 79 -1.52 2.50 16.04
N PHE A 80 -0.58 1.89 15.31
CA PHE A 80 -0.27 0.47 15.48
C PHE A 80 0.15 0.14 16.90
N ARG A 81 0.98 1.00 17.51
CA ARG A 81 1.35 0.87 18.92
C ARG A 81 0.16 1.04 19.87
N ALA A 82 -0.69 2.04 19.65
CA ALA A 82 -1.88 2.28 20.48
C ALA A 82 -2.86 1.09 20.43
N LEU A 83 -3.02 0.48 19.25
CA LEU A 83 -3.85 -0.71 19.04
C LEU A 83 -3.17 -2.01 19.45
N LYS A 84 -1.89 -1.97 19.85
CA LYS A 84 -1.05 -3.15 20.07
C LYS A 84 -1.10 -4.12 18.88
N LEU A 85 -1.22 -3.57 17.66
CA LEU A 85 -1.29 -4.33 16.43
C LEU A 85 0.05 -5.02 16.20
N LYS A 86 0.04 -6.34 16.10
CA LYS A 86 1.21 -7.11 15.66
C LYS A 86 1.35 -7.00 14.15
N ALA A 87 2.59 -6.98 13.66
CA ALA A 87 2.85 -7.07 12.24
C ALA A 87 2.20 -8.34 11.67
N ILE A 88 1.61 -8.22 10.49
CA ILE A 88 0.99 -9.35 9.79
C ILE A 88 2.10 -10.31 9.38
N ASP A 89 1.91 -11.58 9.72
CA ASP A 89 2.78 -12.71 9.39
C ASP A 89 2.05 -13.82 8.60
N GLN A 90 0.74 -13.68 8.40
CA GLN A 90 -0.07 -14.54 7.54
C GLN A 90 0.07 -14.14 6.06
N LEU A 91 0.03 -15.15 5.17
CA LEU A 91 -0.05 -14.92 3.73
C LEU A 91 -1.27 -14.06 3.38
N CYS A 92 -1.08 -13.08 2.49
CA CYS A 92 -2.18 -12.23 2.06
C CYS A 92 -2.07 -11.76 0.61
N GLU A 93 -3.22 -11.43 0.04
CA GLU A 93 -3.31 -10.65 -1.19
C GLU A 93 -3.27 -9.17 -0.84
N ILE A 94 -2.42 -8.41 -1.53
CA ILE A 94 -2.43 -6.95 -1.44
C ILE A 94 -3.39 -6.39 -2.48
N ARG A 95 -4.41 -5.67 -2.01
CA ARG A 95 -5.38 -4.98 -2.88
C ARG A 95 -5.28 -3.48 -2.68
N LEU A 96 -5.03 -2.76 -3.76
CA LEU A 96 -4.94 -1.30 -3.78
C LEU A 96 -6.14 -0.72 -4.52
N ILE A 97 -6.88 0.16 -3.85
CA ILE A 97 -7.88 1.03 -4.50
C ILE A 97 -7.33 2.45 -4.51
N VAL A 98 -7.00 2.94 -5.70
CA VAL A 98 -6.41 4.26 -5.91
C VAL A 98 -7.53 5.25 -6.24
N GLN A 99 -7.71 6.25 -5.38
CA GLN A 99 -8.59 7.39 -5.59
C GLN A 99 -7.75 8.61 -5.96
N PRO A 100 -7.85 9.10 -7.19
CA PRO A 100 -7.04 10.23 -7.67
C PRO A 100 -7.37 11.55 -6.96
N PRO A 101 -6.44 12.52 -6.90
CA PRO A 101 -6.78 13.88 -6.48
C PRO A 101 -7.70 14.55 -7.51
N LEU A 102 -8.64 15.38 -7.03
CA LEU A 102 -9.51 16.18 -7.90
C LEU A 102 -8.68 17.23 -8.64
N LYS A 103 -8.50 17.07 -9.94
CA LYS A 103 -7.99 18.09 -10.86
C LYS A 103 -9.14 18.91 -11.44
N THR A 104 -8.92 20.21 -11.59
CA THR A 104 -9.86 21.17 -12.19
C THR A 104 -10.08 21.01 -13.70
N ARG A 105 -9.44 20.05 -14.38
CA ARG A 105 -9.60 19.81 -15.84
C ARG A 105 -10.26 18.45 -16.12
N SER A 106 -11.12 18.43 -17.13
CA SER A 106 -12.00 17.32 -17.50
C SER A 106 -11.27 15.99 -17.72
N TYR A 107 -11.75 14.97 -17.01
CA TYR A 107 -11.33 13.58 -17.15
C TYR A 107 -11.95 12.95 -18.39
N SER A 108 -11.17 12.17 -19.12
CA SER A 108 -11.67 11.07 -19.94
C SER A 108 -10.81 9.84 -19.62
N ALA A 109 -11.34 8.63 -19.80
CA ALA A 109 -10.53 7.40 -19.67
C ALA A 109 -9.32 7.39 -20.64
N LYS A 110 -9.35 8.22 -21.69
CA LYS A 110 -8.22 8.45 -22.62
C LYS A 110 -7.21 9.50 -22.15
N THR A 111 -7.59 10.40 -21.25
CA THR A 111 -6.78 11.54 -20.77
C THR A 111 -6.44 11.45 -19.28
N TYR A 112 -6.91 10.41 -18.60
CA TYR A 112 -6.29 9.99 -17.37
C TYR A 112 -4.81 9.74 -17.70
N PRO A 113 -3.84 10.38 -17.02
CA PRO A 113 -2.44 10.02 -17.17
C PRO A 113 -2.36 8.50 -17.15
N ARG A 114 -1.66 7.88 -18.10
CA ARG A 114 -1.26 6.49 -17.91
C ARG A 114 -0.39 6.50 -16.66
N PHE A 115 -1.02 6.32 -15.50
CA PHE A 115 -0.32 6.24 -14.25
C PHE A 115 0.51 4.97 -14.38
N ASP A 116 1.81 5.07 -14.10
CA ASP A 116 2.69 3.92 -13.95
C ASP A 116 2.28 3.20 -12.65
N ILE A 117 1.10 2.58 -12.71
CA ILE A 117 0.43 1.82 -11.66
C ILE A 117 1.39 0.76 -11.09
N ASP A 118 2.28 0.24 -11.94
CA ASP A 118 3.28 -0.77 -11.63
C ASP A 118 4.28 -0.32 -10.54
N ASN A 119 4.50 0.98 -10.34
CA ASN A 119 5.46 1.49 -9.35
C ASN A 119 4.82 1.95 -8.03
N TYR A 120 3.50 2.10 -7.99
CA TYR A 120 2.77 2.52 -6.78
C TYR A 120 2.88 1.50 -5.64
N PRO A 121 2.64 0.19 -5.84
CA PRO A 121 2.66 -0.79 -4.75
C PRO A 121 3.97 -0.76 -3.97
N LYS A 122 5.10 -0.67 -4.68
CA LYS A 122 6.42 -0.75 -4.07
C LYS A 122 6.64 0.32 -3.01
N LEU A 123 6.37 1.60 -3.30
CA LEU A 123 6.52 2.67 -2.30
C LEU A 123 5.48 2.57 -1.19
N LEU A 124 4.22 2.25 -1.54
CA LEU A 124 3.12 2.20 -0.58
C LEU A 124 3.32 1.10 0.47
N ILE A 125 3.63 -0.11 0.02
CA ILE A 125 3.91 -1.28 0.85
C ILE A 125 5.17 -1.04 1.68
N ASP A 126 6.26 -0.57 1.05
CA ASP A 126 7.53 -0.28 1.75
C ASP A 126 7.40 0.83 2.80
N SER A 127 6.40 1.71 2.68
CA SER A 127 6.10 2.74 3.68
C SER A 127 5.47 2.19 4.96
N VAL A 128 4.84 1.01 4.88
CA VAL A 128 4.20 0.31 6.01
C VAL A 128 4.87 -1.01 6.36
N LYS A 129 6.07 -1.24 5.81
CA LYS A 129 6.95 -2.37 6.12
C LYS A 129 8.05 -1.95 7.08
N GLY A 130 8.32 -2.76 8.09
CA GLY A 130 9.39 -2.57 9.06
C GLY A 130 8.94 -2.81 10.51
N ASP A 131 9.88 -2.69 11.44
CA ASP A 131 9.61 -2.98 12.84
C ASP A 131 8.56 -2.02 13.43
N GLY A 132 7.56 -2.59 14.10
CA GLY A 132 6.41 -1.84 14.63
C GLY A 132 5.46 -1.25 13.57
N LEU A 133 5.52 -1.72 12.32
CA LEU A 133 4.59 -1.34 11.24
C LEU A 133 3.65 -2.51 10.86
N LEU A 134 2.89 -2.33 9.78
CA LEU A 134 1.83 -3.26 9.37
C LEU A 134 2.40 -4.61 8.91
N PHE A 135 3.52 -4.58 8.19
CA PHE A 135 4.20 -5.76 7.67
C PHE A 135 5.60 -5.87 8.23
N LYS A 136 6.02 -7.09 8.57
CA LYS A 136 7.41 -7.37 8.91
C LYS A 136 8.26 -7.50 7.65
N ASP A 137 7.75 -8.21 6.65
CA ASP A 137 8.44 -8.46 5.38
C ASP A 137 7.43 -8.58 4.23
N ASP A 138 7.90 -8.54 2.98
CA ASP A 138 7.08 -8.68 1.76
C ASP A 138 6.95 -10.13 1.26
N ASN A 139 7.63 -11.07 1.90
CA ASN A 139 7.55 -12.50 1.60
C ASN A 139 6.17 -13.13 1.85
N ILE A 140 5.25 -12.42 2.53
CA ILE A 140 3.89 -12.88 2.81
C ILE A 140 2.90 -12.56 1.69
N PHE A 141 3.30 -11.80 0.67
CA PHE A 141 2.39 -11.39 -0.40
C PHE A 141 2.29 -12.46 -1.49
N ILE A 142 1.09 -12.98 -1.71
CA ILE A 142 0.83 -14.02 -2.72
C ILE A 142 0.39 -13.45 -4.06
N SER A 143 -0.23 -12.27 -4.06
CA SER A 143 -0.71 -11.57 -5.25
C SER A 143 -0.90 -10.09 -4.93
N GLU A 144 -0.82 -9.26 -5.98
CA GLU A 144 -1.10 -7.83 -5.91
C GLU A 144 -2.19 -7.47 -6.93
N GLN A 145 -3.19 -6.71 -6.51
CA GLN A 145 -4.25 -6.20 -7.39
C GLN A 145 -4.41 -4.70 -7.20
N ILE A 146 -4.57 -3.97 -8.31
CA ILE A 146 -4.73 -2.52 -8.29
C ILE A 146 -5.97 -2.14 -9.08
N LYS A 147 -6.83 -1.33 -8.47
CA LYS A 147 -8.04 -0.78 -9.11
C LYS A 147 -8.07 0.73 -8.94
N LEU A 148 -8.59 1.41 -9.95
CA LEU A 148 -8.91 2.83 -9.87
C LEU A 148 -10.35 3.00 -9.37
N ALA A 149 -10.58 4.03 -8.58
CA ALA A 149 -11.89 4.46 -8.13
C ALA A 149 -12.08 5.96 -8.39
N GLU A 150 -13.27 6.47 -8.10
CA GLU A 150 -13.59 7.88 -8.31
C GLU A 150 -12.60 8.81 -7.58
N PRO A 151 -12.18 9.91 -8.22
CA PRO A 151 -11.33 10.92 -7.60
C PRO A 151 -11.93 11.52 -6.32
N CYS A 152 -11.07 11.90 -5.38
CA CYS A 152 -11.42 12.66 -4.18
C CYS A 152 -10.46 13.85 -4.01
N GLU A 153 -10.82 14.82 -3.19
CA GLU A 153 -10.16 16.14 -3.11
C GLU A 153 -8.61 16.08 -3.13
N GLU A 154 -8.02 15.41 -2.15
CA GLU A 154 -6.56 15.28 -2.00
C GLU A 154 -5.98 14.00 -2.63
N GLY A 155 -6.85 13.11 -3.12
CA GLY A 155 -6.49 11.76 -3.52
C GLY A 155 -6.08 10.88 -2.32
N CYS A 156 -6.25 9.57 -2.46
CA CYS A 156 -5.76 8.60 -1.48
C CYS A 156 -5.60 7.21 -2.10
N VAL A 157 -4.98 6.31 -1.34
CA VAL A 157 -4.91 4.89 -1.70
C VAL A 157 -5.39 4.07 -0.52
N TRP A 158 -6.37 3.20 -0.74
CA TRP A 158 -6.74 2.19 0.23
C TRP A 158 -5.88 0.95 -0.02
N LEU A 159 -5.06 0.59 0.95
CA LEU A 159 -4.25 -0.63 0.94
C LEU A 159 -4.93 -1.65 1.84
N SER A 160 -5.35 -2.77 1.26
CA SER A 160 -5.92 -3.91 1.98
C SER A 160 -4.97 -5.09 1.90
N CYS A 161 -4.71 -5.74 3.03
CA CYS A 161 -4.12 -7.08 3.10
C CYS A 161 -5.25 -8.05 3.42
N VAL A 162 -5.60 -8.88 2.44
CA VAL A 162 -6.67 -9.88 2.53
C VAL A 162 -6.04 -11.22 2.83
N PHE A 163 -6.29 -11.72 4.03
CA PHE A 163 -5.71 -12.97 4.52
C PHE A 163 -6.20 -14.14 3.69
N THR A 164 -5.28 -15.04 3.36
CA THR A 164 -5.56 -16.23 2.57
C THR A 164 -4.96 -17.45 3.24
N ASP A 165 -5.54 -18.60 2.92
CA ASP A 165 -5.02 -19.92 3.25
C ASP A 165 -4.28 -20.54 2.04
N GLU A 166 -4.18 -19.82 0.91
CA GLU A 166 -3.50 -20.29 -0.29
C GLU A 166 -2.00 -20.52 -0.07
N THR A 167 -1.49 -21.58 -0.70
CA THR A 167 -0.10 -22.03 -0.61
C THR A 167 0.79 -21.36 -1.67
N ASP A 168 2.04 -21.12 -1.28
CA ASP A 168 3.18 -20.59 -2.03
C ASP A 168 3.09 -20.70 -3.57
N TRP A 169 2.90 -19.56 -4.24
CA TRP A 169 2.84 -19.47 -5.69
C TRP A 169 4.15 -19.86 -6.38
N LEU A 170 5.29 -19.90 -5.67
CA LEU A 170 6.55 -20.42 -6.20
C LEU A 170 6.46 -21.92 -6.54
N SER A 171 5.49 -22.63 -5.97
CA SER A 171 5.24 -24.04 -6.25
C SER A 171 4.25 -24.27 -7.40
N LYS A 172 3.59 -23.22 -7.92
CA LYS A 172 2.63 -23.34 -9.03
C LYS A 172 3.40 -23.60 -10.34
N THR A 173 3.16 -24.76 -10.95
CA THR A 173 3.67 -25.08 -12.28
C THR A 173 2.89 -24.34 -13.36
N VAL A 174 3.56 -23.96 -14.44
CA VAL A 174 2.91 -23.33 -15.59
C VAL A 174 1.97 -24.33 -16.28
N ASP A 175 0.69 -23.98 -16.39
CA ASP A 175 -0.27 -24.72 -17.21
C ASP A 175 -0.12 -24.34 -18.68
N PHE A 176 0.66 -25.15 -19.41
CA PHE A 176 0.91 -24.93 -20.84
C PHE A 176 -0.32 -25.15 -21.72
N ASP A 177 -1.29 -25.95 -21.29
CA ASP A 177 -2.51 -26.19 -22.07
C ASP A 177 -3.47 -25.01 -21.96
N TRP A 178 -3.60 -24.42 -20.76
CA TRP A 178 -4.28 -23.15 -20.58
C TRP A 178 -3.60 -22.03 -21.37
N LEU A 179 -2.27 -21.91 -21.31
CA LEU A 179 -1.52 -20.93 -22.11
C LEU A 179 -1.70 -21.12 -23.63
N ALA A 180 -1.83 -22.36 -24.08
CA ALA A 180 -2.08 -22.69 -25.47
C ALA A 180 -3.56 -22.52 -25.87
N GLY A 181 -4.44 -22.13 -24.94
CA GLY A 181 -5.87 -21.97 -25.17
C GLY A 181 -6.59 -23.29 -25.51
N ARG A 182 -6.02 -24.43 -25.10
CA ARG A 182 -6.57 -25.78 -25.40
C ARG A 182 -7.63 -26.23 -24.40
N SER A 183 -7.77 -25.52 -23.30
CA SER A 183 -8.69 -25.80 -22.19
C SER A 183 -9.74 -24.69 -21.96
N ILE A 184 -10.08 -23.93 -23.01
CA ILE A 184 -11.19 -22.94 -23.03
C ILE A 184 -12.37 -23.50 -23.83
#